data_AF-A0A0E2Z322-F1
#
_entry.id   AF-A0A0E2Z322-F1
#
_cell.length_a   1.000
_cell.length_b   1.000
_cell.length_c   1.000
_cell.angle_alpha   90.00
_cell.angle_beta   90.00
_cell.angle_gamma   90.00
#
_symmetry.space_group_name_H-M   'P 1'
#
loop_
_entity.id
_entity.type
_entity.pdbx_description
1 polymer ?
#
loop_
_entity_poly.entity_id
_entity_poly.type
_entity_poly.pdbx_seq_one_letter_code
_entity_poly.pdbx_strand_id
1 'polypeptide(L)'
;MDKIFYLTIVIAVIGITYLAYQRPEKYERLFNSLQVITFITYACLSIWNTALTKAFVTLTPFIKEGDLRNANATLEVLQIPWLPLHIIMGSLFVYFLFLSFLPRIRQEKKKRKA
;
A
#
# COMPACT_ATOMS: atom_id res chain seq x y z
N MET A 1 5.11 8.79 18.51
CA MET A 1 4.38 7.61 17.98
C MET A 1 5.00 7.13 16.68
N ASP A 2 5.45 8.03 15.82
CA ASP A 2 5.94 7.72 14.47
C ASP A 2 7.11 6.71 14.44
N LYS A 3 8.07 6.82 15.37
CA LYS A 3 9.23 5.91 15.43
C LYS A 3 8.85 4.44 15.61
N ILE A 4 7.83 4.15 16.42
CA ILE A 4 7.38 2.77 16.67
C ILE A 4 6.71 2.23 15.42
N PHE A 5 5.89 3.04 14.77
CA PHE A 5 5.22 2.68 13.52
C PHE A 5 6.23 2.37 12.40
N TYR A 6 7.24 3.22 12.20
CA TYR A 6 8.32 2.95 11.25
C TYR A 6 9.11 1.68 11.58
N LEU A 7 9.42 1.46 12.87
CA LEU A 7 10.09 0.25 13.31
C LEU A 7 9.28 -1.01 12.98
N THR A 8 7.97 -0.98 13.21
CA THR A 8 7.07 -2.10 12.87
C THR A 8 7.06 -2.37 11.37
N ILE A 9 7.02 -1.32 10.53
CA ILE A 9 7.09 -1.47 9.07
C ILE A 9 8.41 -2.12 8.67
N VAL A 10 9.54 -1.65 9.19
CA VAL A 10 10.87 -2.19 8.87
C VAL A 10 10.96 -3.66 9.26
N ILE A 11 10.50 -4.02 10.46
CA ILE A 11 10.48 -5.42 10.93
C ILE A 11 9.60 -6.28 10.01
N ALA A 12 8.44 -5.80 9.59
CA ALA A 12 7.55 -6.52 8.69
C ALA A 12 8.21 -6.76 7.31
N VAL A 13 8.82 -5.72 6.73
CA VAL A 13 9.53 -5.81 5.44
C VAL A 13 10.69 -6.81 5.53
N ILE A 14 11.51 -6.73 6.57
CA ILE A 14 12.63 -7.67 6.79
C ILE A 14 12.09 -9.10 6.98
N GLY A 15 11.04 -9.28 7.77
CA GLY A 15 10.43 -10.59 8.04
C GLY A 15 9.88 -11.25 6.78
N ILE A 16 9.14 -10.51 5.96
CA ILE A 16 8.59 -11.02 4.70
C ILE A 16 9.72 -11.33 3.71
N THR A 17 10.72 -10.45 3.59
CA THR A 17 11.90 -10.68 2.73
C THR A 17 12.64 -11.95 3.14
N TYR A 18 12.91 -12.09 4.44
CA TYR A 18 13.60 -13.25 5.00
C TYR A 18 12.82 -14.54 4.76
N LEU A 19 11.49 -14.49 4.91
CA LEU A 19 10.62 -15.63 4.66
C LEU A 19 10.65 -16.05 3.18
N ALA A 20 10.52 -15.09 2.26
CA ALA A 20 10.63 -15.34 0.82
C ALA A 20 11.99 -15.94 0.43
N TYR A 21 13.06 -15.52 1.10
CA TYR A 21 14.42 -15.98 0.83
C TYR A 21 14.72 -17.39 1.38
N GLN A 22 14.31 -17.68 2.61
CA GLN A 22 14.66 -18.93 3.30
C GLN A 22 13.64 -20.06 3.10
N ARG A 23 12.35 -19.72 3.02
CA ARG A 23 11.23 -20.67 2.98
C ARG A 23 10.21 -20.27 1.91
N PRO A 24 10.59 -20.35 0.63
CA PRO A 24 9.75 -19.89 -0.48
C PRO A 24 8.38 -20.56 -0.52
N GLU A 25 8.29 -21.84 -0.14
CA GLU A 25 7.04 -22.58 -0.07
C GLU A 25 6.03 -22.00 0.94
N LYS A 26 6.53 -21.40 2.03
CA LYS A 26 5.68 -20.71 3.01
C LYS A 26 5.29 -19.32 2.52
N TYR A 27 6.20 -18.64 1.85
CA TYR A 27 5.93 -17.33 1.25
C TYR A 27 4.88 -17.42 0.14
N GLU A 28 4.94 -18.41 -0.75
CA GLU A 28 3.95 -18.61 -1.83
C GLU A 28 2.53 -18.78 -1.27
N ARG A 29 2.38 -19.49 -0.14
CA ARG A 29 1.08 -19.62 0.54
C ARG A 29 0.55 -18.28 1.07
N LEU A 30 1.46 -17.41 1.54
CA LEU A 30 1.12 -16.09 2.07
C LEU A 30 0.93 -15.04 0.97
N PHE A 31 1.56 -15.22 -0.20
CA PHE A 31 1.56 -14.25 -1.28
C PHE A 31 0.15 -13.81 -1.67
N ASN A 32 -0.75 -14.77 -1.91
CA ASN A 32 -2.14 -14.47 -2.25
C ASN A 32 -2.86 -13.71 -1.13
N SER A 33 -2.62 -14.08 0.13
CA SER A 33 -3.22 -13.40 1.28
C SER A 33 -2.72 -11.96 1.40
N LEU A 34 -1.41 -11.74 1.22
CA LEU A 34 -0.81 -10.41 1.22
C LEU A 34 -1.38 -9.54 0.09
N GLN A 35 -1.48 -10.09 -1.12
CA GLN A 35 -2.07 -9.38 -2.26
C GLN A 35 -3.52 -8.99 -2.02
N VAL A 36 -4.33 -9.90 -1.49
CA VAL A 36 -5.75 -9.63 -1.17
C VAL A 36 -5.87 -8.54 -0.10
N ILE A 37 -5.08 -8.61 0.98
CA ILE A 37 -5.11 -7.60 2.05
C ILE A 37 -4.68 -6.24 1.51
N THR A 38 -3.61 -6.19 0.72
CA THR A 38 -3.14 -4.94 0.09
C THR A 38 -4.19 -4.36 -0.85
N PHE A 39 -4.83 -5.20 -1.68
CA PHE A 39 -5.87 -4.77 -2.60
C PHE A 39 -7.11 -4.24 -1.86
N ILE A 40 -7.60 -4.96 -0.84
CA ILE A 40 -8.73 -4.52 -0.02
C ILE A 40 -8.40 -3.18 0.66
N THR A 41 -7.19 -3.05 1.23
CA THR A 41 -6.74 -1.81 1.86
C THR A 41 -6.75 -0.66 0.85
N TYR A 42 -6.19 -0.87 -0.34
CA TYR A 42 -6.21 0.13 -1.41
C TYR A 42 -7.63 0.52 -1.83
N ALA A 43 -8.52 -0.45 -2.00
CA ALA A 43 -9.91 -0.21 -2.35
C ALA A 43 -10.63 0.62 -1.28
N CYS A 44 -10.47 0.28 0.00
CA CYS A 44 -11.05 1.04 1.11
C CYS A 44 -10.57 2.50 1.13
N LEU A 45 -9.27 2.73 0.97
CA LEU A 45 -8.70 4.09 0.95
C LEU A 45 -9.16 4.88 -0.28
N SER A 46 -9.31 4.22 -1.43
CA SER A 46 -9.82 4.84 -2.67
C SER A 46 -11.30 5.20 -2.56
N ILE A 47 -12.10 4.32 -1.95
CA ILE A 47 -13.52 4.56 -1.66
C ILE A 47 -13.65 5.73 -0.69
N TRP A 48 -12.84 5.77 0.36
CA TRP A 48 -12.79 6.89 1.32
C TRP A 48 -12.56 8.23 0.61
N ASN A 49 -11.50 8.34 -0.19
CA ASN A 49 -11.21 9.55 -0.95
C ASN A 49 -12.36 9.94 -1.87
N THR A 50 -12.94 8.97 -2.58
CA THR A 50 -14.05 9.21 -3.49
C THR A 50 -15.30 9.69 -2.75
N ALA A 51 -15.59 9.10 -1.59
CA ALA A 51 -16.72 9.48 -0.74
C ALA A 51 -16.55 10.91 -0.23
N LEU A 52 -15.36 11.28 0.22
CA LEU A 52 -15.04 12.65 0.63
C LEU A 52 -15.22 13.66 -0.51
N THR A 53 -14.70 13.37 -1.71
CA THR A 53 -14.88 14.24 -2.88
C THR A 53 -16.37 14.39 -3.23
N LYS A 54 -17.12 13.29 -3.27
CA LYS A 54 -18.56 13.33 -3.56
C LYS A 54 -19.33 14.11 -2.50
N ALA A 55 -19.02 13.92 -1.23
CA ALA A 55 -19.64 14.65 -0.14
C ALA A 55 -19.37 16.16 -0.27
N PHE A 56 -18.13 16.55 -0.54
CA PHE A 56 -17.76 17.95 -0.75
C PHE A 56 -18.52 18.58 -1.93
N VAL A 57 -18.55 17.92 -3.09
CA VAL A 57 -19.29 18.40 -4.27
C VAL A 57 -20.78 18.53 -3.97
N THR A 58 -21.36 17.57 -3.26
CA THR A 58 -22.78 17.59 -2.89
C THR A 58 -23.10 18.71 -1.90
N LEU A 59 -22.17 19.03 -1.00
CA LEU A 59 -22.35 20.07 0.01
C LEU A 59 -21.99 21.47 -0.48
N THR A 60 -21.22 21.59 -1.57
CA THR A 60 -20.78 22.88 -2.15
C THR A 60 -21.91 23.90 -2.33
N PRO A 61 -23.10 23.56 -2.85
CA PRO A 61 -24.20 24.53 -3.02
C PRO A 61 -24.75 25.08 -1.71
N PHE A 62 -24.53 24.38 -0.60
CA PHE A 62 -25.02 24.74 0.73
C PHE A 62 -23.97 25.47 1.58
N ILE A 63 -22.72 25.56 1.10
CA ILE A 63 -21.62 26.25 1.78
C ILE A 63 -21.66 27.72 1.35
N LYS A 64 -21.52 28.63 2.32
CA LYS A 64 -21.38 30.07 2.02
C LYS A 64 -20.10 30.30 1.22
N GLU A 65 -20.14 31.16 0.21
CA GLU A 65 -19.00 31.39 -0.69
C GLU A 65 -17.70 31.77 0.06
N GLY A 66 -17.80 32.54 1.15
CA GLY A 66 -16.66 32.91 2.00
C GLY A 66 -16.02 31.75 2.77
N ASP A 67 -16.75 30.65 2.96
CA ASP A 67 -16.32 29.48 3.73
C ASP A 67 -15.82 28.32 2.84
N LEU A 68 -15.96 28.42 1.52
CA LEU A 68 -15.53 27.39 0.57
C LEU A 68 -14.04 27.06 0.68
N ARG A 69 -13.21 28.09 0.93
CA ARG A 69 -11.76 27.91 1.12
C ARG A 69 -11.45 27.06 2.35
N ASN A 70 -12.16 27.28 3.46
CA ASN A 70 -11.97 26.52 4.70
C ASN A 70 -12.47 25.08 4.54
N ALA A 71 -13.60 24.90 3.85
CA ALA A 71 -14.12 23.58 3.53
C ALA A 71 -13.16 22.78 2.63
N ASN A 72 -12.55 23.43 1.62
CA ASN A 72 -11.54 22.79 0.78
C ASN A 72 -10.26 22.44 1.56
N ALA A 73 -9.78 23.33 2.41
CA ALA A 73 -8.62 23.04 3.27
C ALA A 73 -8.88 21.86 4.22
N THR A 74 -10.11 21.74 4.74
CA THR A 74 -10.52 20.60 5.56
C THR A 74 -10.55 19.31 4.74
N LEU A 75 -11.06 19.38 3.50
CA LEU A 75 -11.06 18.24 2.59
C LEU A 75 -9.63 17.76 2.29
N GLU A 76 -8.70 18.67 2.00
CA GLU A 76 -7.30 18.35 1.71
C GLU A 76 -6.59 17.65 2.88
N VAL A 77 -6.93 18.00 4.12
CA VAL A 77 -6.39 17.34 5.33
C VAL A 77 -6.96 15.94 5.52
N LEU A 78 -8.23 15.71 5.16
CA LEU A 78 -8.91 14.41 5.32
C LEU A 78 -8.64 13.45 4.15
N GLN A 79 -8.33 13.99 2.98
CA GLN A 79 -8.01 13.21 1.80
C GLN A 79 -6.59 12.66 1.87
N ILE A 80 -6.46 11.42 1.40
CA ILE A 80 -5.15 10.82 1.19
C ILE A 80 -4.69 11.26 -0.20
N PRO A 81 -3.50 11.88 -0.34
CA PRO A 81 -2.99 12.28 -1.65
C PRO A 81 -2.94 11.09 -2.62
N TRP A 82 -3.64 11.20 -3.74
CA TRP A 82 -3.80 10.11 -4.71
C TRP A 82 -2.46 9.60 -5.26
N LEU A 83 -1.54 10.51 -5.57
CA LEU A 83 -0.25 10.17 -6.17
C LEU A 83 0.61 9.32 -5.21
N PRO A 84 0.88 9.74 -3.95
CA PRO A 84 1.51 8.87 -2.96
C PRO A 84 0.81 7.52 -2.75
N LEU A 85 -0.53 7.50 -2.68
CA LEU A 85 -1.28 6.26 -2.52
C LEU A 85 -1.00 5.26 -3.66
N HIS A 86 -1.04 5.73 -4.91
CA HIS A 86 -0.78 4.88 -6.07
C HIS A 86 0.68 4.43 -6.15
N ILE A 87 1.63 5.32 -5.84
CA ILE A 87 3.07 5.00 -5.84
C ILE A 87 3.37 3.92 -4.79
N ILE A 88 2.85 4.05 -3.57
CA ILE A 88 3.06 3.08 -2.50
C ILE A 88 2.47 1.72 -2.89
N MET A 89 1.25 1.69 -3.41
CA MET A 89 0.59 0.44 -3.81
C MET A 89 1.28 -0.23 -5.00
N GLY A 90 1.66 0.54 -6.02
CA GLY A 90 2.44 0.03 -7.15
C GLY A 90 3.79 -0.53 -6.71
N SER A 91 4.48 0.18 -5.81
CA SER A 91 5.76 -0.26 -5.26
C SER A 91 5.63 -1.54 -4.44
N LEU A 92 4.60 -1.66 -3.59
CA LEU A 92 4.31 -2.88 -2.84
C LEU A 92 4.00 -4.07 -3.75
N PHE A 93 3.22 -3.84 -4.81
CA PHE A 93 2.89 -4.87 -5.78
C PHE A 93 4.13 -5.40 -6.50
N VAL A 94 4.97 -4.49 -7.01
CA VAL A 94 6.26 -4.84 -7.66
C VAL A 94 7.18 -5.55 -6.68
N TYR A 95 7.24 -5.09 -5.43
CA TYR A 95 8.06 -5.69 -4.38
C TYR A 95 7.63 -7.13 -4.06
N PHE A 96 6.33 -7.41 -3.88
CA PHE A 96 5.86 -8.78 -3.65
C PHE A 96 6.08 -9.68 -4.86
N LEU A 97 5.90 -9.17 -6.08
CA LEU A 97 6.26 -9.92 -7.29
C LEU A 97 7.75 -10.26 -7.30
N PHE A 98 8.62 -9.29 -7.04
CA PHE A 98 10.06 -9.50 -6.97
C PHE A 98 10.44 -10.60 -5.95
N LEU A 99 9.84 -10.57 -4.76
CA LEU A 99 10.07 -11.60 -3.74
C LEU A 99 9.65 -13.01 -4.20
N SER A 100 8.64 -13.11 -5.06
CA SER A 100 8.21 -14.39 -5.64
C SER A 100 9.24 -14.96 -6.63
N PHE A 101 10.12 -14.14 -7.22
CA PHE A 101 11.16 -14.57 -8.14
C PHE A 101 12.50 -14.91 -7.47
N LEU A 102 12.78 -14.38 -6.27
CA LEU A 102 14.00 -14.67 -5.51
C LEU A 102 14.39 -16.16 -5.44
N PRO A 103 13.45 -17.09 -5.20
CA PRO A 103 13.79 -18.51 -5.05
C PRO A 103 14.30 -19.12 -6.36
N ARG A 104 13.71 -18.72 -7.50
CA ARG A 104 14.10 -19.19 -8.83
C ARG A 104 15.52 -18.75 -9.18
N ILE A 105 15.84 -17.49 -8.91
CA ILE A 105 17.19 -16.93 -9.12
C ILE A 105 18.25 -17.71 -8.31
N ARG A 106 17.92 -18.12 -7.07
CA ARG A 106 18.83 -18.92 -6.24
C ARG A 106 19.05 -20.32 -6.80
N GLN A 107 18.01 -21.00 -7.24
CA GLN A 107 18.11 -22.35 -7.79
C GLN A 107 18.95 -22.38 -9.07
N GLU A 108 18.80 -21.39 -9.95
CA GLU A 108 19.64 -21.25 -11.14
C GLU A 108 21.12 -21.04 -10.80
N LYS A 109 21.43 -20.19 -9.81
CA LYS A 109 22.81 -19.99 -9.35
C LYS A 109 23.42 -21.27 -8.77
N LYS A 110 22.64 -22.10 -8.06
CA LYS A 110 23.11 -23.38 -7.53
C LYS A 110 23.42 -24.36 -8.65
N LYS A 111 22.56 -24.44 -9.68
CA LYS A 111 22.78 -25.29 -10.86
C LYS A 111 24.02 -24.89 -11.68
N ARG A 112 24.36 -23.60 -11.76
CA ARG A 112 25.56 -23.14 -12.48
C ARG A 112 26.88 -23.41 -11.74
N LYS A 113 26.83 -23.71 -10.44
CA LYS A 113 28.00 -23.98 -9.59
C LYS A 113 28.22 -25.47 -9.32
N ALA A 114 27.27 -26.32 -9.71
CA ALA A 114 27.35 -27.77 -9.64
C ALA A 114 27.77 -28.29 -11.02
#